data_AF-A0A969FI24-F1
#
_entry.id   AF-A0A969FI24-F1
#
_cell.length_a   1.000
_cell.length_b   1.000
_cell.length_c   1.000
_cell.angle_alpha   90.00
_cell.angle_beta   90.00
_cell.angle_gamma   90.00
#
_symmetry.space_group_name_H-M   'P 1'
#
loop_
_entity.id
_entity.type
_entity.pdbx_description
1 polymer ?
#
loop_
_entity_poly.entity_id
_entity_poly.type
_entity_poly.pdbx_seq_one_letter_code
_entity_poly.pdbx_strand_id
1 'polypeptide(L)'
;MEWLQRQRQDRSRRRNTYGITLIEYKTRSSRPTQAQDRHGEAKFDLQLQLYVEAAGAALFPDRTISRAHYYSLTKAKSLAKVDRVDDIEATAFADRLRGHLTTGAYAVQPDRGEKVCAYCDCELMCRKGARLQRKQRG
;
A
#
# COMPACT_ATOMS: atom_id res chain seq x y z
N MET A 1 -16.86 13.08 -6.92
CA MET A 1 -15.79 12.47 -6.10
C MET A 1 -16.47 11.66 -5.00
N GLU A 2 -17.10 10.54 -5.38
CA GLU A 2 -17.97 9.79 -4.46
C GLU A 2 -17.97 8.33 -4.90
N TRP A 3 -17.08 7.51 -4.35
CA TRP A 3 -17.08 6.05 -4.59
C TRP A 3 -16.70 5.29 -3.32
N LEU A 4 -17.49 5.49 -2.25
CA LEU A 4 -17.54 4.59 -1.08
C LEU A 4 -18.83 3.76 -1.21
N GLN A 5 -18.72 2.54 -1.71
CA GLN A 5 -19.89 1.67 -1.89
C GLN A 5 -20.33 1.13 -0.51
N ARG A 6 -21.39 1.73 0.06
CA ARG A 6 -22.07 1.22 1.25
C ARG A 6 -22.70 -0.15 0.94
N GLN A 7 -22.14 -1.22 1.50
CA GLN A 7 -22.89 -2.46 1.65
C GLN A 7 -23.79 -2.32 2.90
N ARG A 8 -25.06 -1.94 2.72
CA ARG A 8 -26.09 -2.09 3.76
C ARG A 8 -26.60 -3.53 3.71
N GLN A 9 -26.23 -4.33 4.69
CA GLN A 9 -27.02 -5.51 5.06
C GLN A 9 -27.99 -5.11 6.16
N ASP A 10 -29.27 -5.08 5.81
CA ASP A 10 -30.38 -4.80 6.71
C ASP A 10 -30.76 -6.08 7.47
N ARG A 11 -30.77 -6.01 8.81
CA ARG A 11 -31.66 -6.81 9.66
C ARG A 11 -31.71 -6.23 11.07
N SER A 12 -32.88 -5.67 11.38
CA SER A 12 -33.56 -5.57 12.69
C SER A 12 -32.77 -5.11 13.92
N ARG A 13 -33.21 -3.97 14.46
CA ARG A 13 -33.12 -3.50 15.87
C ARG A 13 -32.32 -4.39 16.86
N ARG A 14 -30.99 -4.33 16.74
CA ARG A 14 -30.02 -4.46 17.83
C ARG A 14 -28.95 -3.40 17.56
N ARG A 15 -28.42 -2.75 18.60
CA ARG A 15 -27.33 -1.76 18.47
C ARG A 15 -26.17 -2.47 17.74
N ASN A 16 -26.06 -2.21 16.45
CA ASN A 16 -25.34 -3.07 15.55
C ASN A 16 -23.87 -2.63 15.49
N THR A 17 -23.02 -3.28 16.28
CA THR A 17 -21.56 -3.13 16.30
C THR A 17 -20.93 -3.81 15.07
N TYR A 18 -21.29 -3.39 13.85
CA TYR A 18 -20.59 -3.85 12.64
C TYR A 18 -19.54 -2.80 12.24
N GLY A 19 -18.27 -3.20 12.30
CA GLY A 19 -17.16 -2.39 11.81
C GLY A 19 -17.22 -2.19 10.30
N ILE A 20 -16.61 -1.10 9.83
CA ILE A 20 -16.57 -0.73 8.41
C ILE A 20 -15.55 -1.60 7.68
N THR A 21 -15.92 -2.08 6.49
CA THR A 21 -14.97 -2.68 5.55
C THR A 21 -14.64 -1.69 4.45
N LEU A 22 -13.34 -1.38 4.27
CA LEU A 22 -12.83 -0.59 3.16
C LEU A 22 -12.48 -1.51 1.99
N ILE A 23 -12.87 -1.10 0.78
CA ILE A 23 -12.64 -1.85 -0.47
C ILE A 23 -11.95 -0.91 -1.46
N GLU A 24 -10.73 -1.28 -1.86
CA GLU A 24 -9.99 -0.61 -2.91
C GLU A 24 -10.10 -1.40 -4.21
N TYR A 25 -10.72 -0.81 -5.23
CA TYR A 25 -10.92 -1.47 -6.52
C TYR A 25 -9.67 -1.37 -7.39
N LYS A 26 -9.23 -2.51 -7.94
CA LYS A 26 -8.10 -2.60 -8.87
C LYS A 26 -8.54 -3.28 -10.17
N THR A 27 -8.02 -2.82 -11.30
CA THR A 27 -8.24 -3.46 -12.61
C THR A 27 -7.31 -4.65 -12.85
N ARG A 28 -6.21 -4.74 -12.10
CA ARG A 28 -5.24 -5.83 -12.20
C ARG A 28 -5.71 -7.09 -11.45
N SER A 29 -5.12 -8.23 -11.79
CA SER A 29 -5.40 -9.53 -11.18
C SER A 29 -4.42 -9.94 -10.08
N SER A 30 -3.39 -9.14 -9.83
CA SER A 30 -2.33 -9.36 -8.85
C SER A 30 -2.33 -8.28 -7.79
N ARG A 31 -1.67 -8.57 -6.66
CA ARG A 31 -1.46 -7.59 -5.59
C ARG A 31 -0.73 -6.35 -6.14
N PRO A 32 -1.09 -5.15 -5.68
CA PRO A 32 -0.35 -3.93 -6.01
C PRO A 32 1.10 -4.03 -5.58
N THR A 33 1.95 -3.23 -6.21
CA THR A 33 3.32 -3.04 -5.77
C THR A 33 3.33 -2.39 -4.39
N GLN A 34 4.27 -2.81 -3.55
CA GLN A 34 4.34 -2.44 -2.14
C GLN A 34 5.55 -1.54 -1.88
N ALA A 35 5.49 -0.77 -0.80
CA ALA A 35 6.60 0.04 -0.34
C ALA A 35 7.75 -0.84 0.19
N GLN A 36 8.96 -0.27 0.21
CA GLN A 36 10.11 -0.93 0.81
C GLN A 36 9.95 -0.97 2.34
N ASP A 37 10.02 -2.17 2.90
CA ASP A 37 10.03 -2.41 4.34
C ASP A 37 11.40 -2.10 4.96
N ARG A 38 11.51 -2.17 6.29
CA ARG A 38 12.76 -1.95 7.03
C ARG A 38 13.89 -2.92 6.66
N HIS A 39 13.59 -4.04 6.00
CA HIS A 39 14.56 -5.02 5.55
C HIS A 39 15.04 -4.75 4.11
N GLY A 40 14.47 -3.75 3.43
CA GLY A 40 14.82 -3.40 2.06
C GLY A 40 14.00 -4.14 1.01
N GLU A 41 12.93 -4.84 1.40
CA GLU A 41 12.06 -5.62 0.50
C GLU A 41 10.78 -4.84 0.16
N ALA A 42 10.31 -4.87 -1.09
CA ALA A 42 9.04 -4.27 -1.49
C ALA A 42 7.83 -5.12 -1.01
N LYS A 43 7.53 -5.06 0.28
CA LYS A 43 6.52 -5.90 0.96
C LYS A 43 5.57 -5.14 1.89
N PHE A 44 5.82 -3.86 2.15
CA PHE A 44 4.99 -3.08 3.06
C PHE A 44 3.78 -2.45 2.33
N ASP A 45 2.57 -2.83 2.73
CA ASP A 45 1.32 -2.32 2.14
C ASP A 45 0.92 -0.96 2.75
N LEU A 46 1.59 0.09 2.31
CA LEU A 46 1.31 1.44 2.80
C LEU A 46 -0.09 1.95 2.43
N GLN A 47 -0.66 1.52 1.29
CA GLN A 47 -1.92 2.07 0.79
C GLN A 47 -3.10 1.69 1.71
N LEU A 48 -3.30 0.39 1.98
CA LEU A 48 -4.40 -0.03 2.86
C LEU A 48 -4.15 0.40 4.31
N GLN A 49 -2.89 0.42 4.74
CA GLN A 49 -2.47 0.95 6.04
C GLN A 49 -2.98 2.39 6.26
N LEU A 50 -2.67 3.30 5.32
CA LEU A 50 -3.12 4.70 5.38
C LEU A 50 -4.64 4.83 5.35
N TYR A 51 -5.33 3.96 4.62
CA TYR A 51 -6.79 3.97 4.59
C TYR A 51 -7.42 3.58 5.91
N VAL A 52 -6.84 2.60 6.62
CA VAL A 52 -7.33 2.17 7.93
C VAL A 52 -7.05 3.25 8.98
N GLU A 53 -5.83 3.79 9.03
CA GLU A 53 -5.42 4.74 10.08
C GLU A 53 -5.92 6.16 9.85
N ALA A 54 -5.63 6.73 8.68
CA ALA A 54 -5.88 8.15 8.43
C ALA A 54 -7.26 8.38 7.84
N ALA A 55 -7.60 7.68 6.75
CA ALA A 55 -8.90 7.88 6.09
C ALA A 55 -10.04 7.35 6.97
N GLY A 56 -9.85 6.21 7.64
CA GLY A 56 -10.82 5.62 8.56
C GLY A 56 -11.20 6.58 9.67
N ALA A 57 -10.21 7.10 10.39
CA ALA A 57 -10.42 8.05 11.49
C ALA A 57 -11.08 9.36 11.01
N ALA A 58 -10.67 9.88 9.85
CA ALA A 58 -11.21 11.14 9.33
C ALA A 58 -12.64 11.01 8.79
N LEU A 59 -12.95 9.93 8.08
CA LEU A 59 -14.25 9.74 7.42
C LEU A 59 -15.30 9.10 8.34
N PHE A 60 -14.86 8.36 9.35
CA PHE A 60 -15.73 7.56 10.21
C PHE A 60 -15.30 7.61 11.69
N PRO A 61 -15.28 8.80 12.32
CA PRO A 61 -14.72 8.98 13.66
C PRO A 61 -15.36 8.10 14.74
N ASP A 62 -16.66 7.82 14.64
CA ASP A 62 -17.40 7.02 15.62
C ASP A 62 -17.48 5.52 15.27
N ARG A 63 -16.69 5.06 14.29
CA ARG A 63 -16.77 3.68 13.79
C ARG A 63 -15.40 3.07 13.58
N THR A 64 -15.24 1.84 14.02
CA THR A 64 -14.02 1.07 13.78
C THR A 64 -13.99 0.55 12.33
N ILE A 65 -12.88 0.75 11.64
CA ILE A 65 -12.58 0.00 10.41
C ILE A 65 -12.16 -1.41 10.84
N SER A 66 -12.97 -2.42 10.52
CA SER A 66 -12.71 -3.82 10.90
C SER A 66 -11.90 -4.58 9.87
N ARG A 67 -11.87 -4.10 8.62
CA ARG A 67 -11.15 -4.74 7.52
C ARG A 67 -10.89 -3.75 6.39
N ALA A 68 -9.77 -3.92 5.69
CA ALA A 68 -9.53 -3.32 4.39
C ALA A 68 -9.06 -4.39 3.39
N HIS A 69 -9.47 -4.31 2.12
CA HIS A 69 -8.97 -5.24 1.11
C HIS A 69 -8.98 -4.67 -0.31
N TYR A 70 -8.15 -5.25 -1.16
CA TYR A 70 -8.15 -5.01 -2.60
C TYR A 70 -9.15 -5.95 -3.29
N TYR A 71 -9.96 -5.41 -4.19
CA TYR A 71 -10.86 -6.19 -5.04
C TYR A 71 -10.50 -6.03 -6.52
N SER A 72 -10.26 -7.14 -7.20
CA SER A 72 -10.01 -7.15 -8.64
C SER A 72 -11.32 -7.10 -9.41
N LEU A 73 -11.55 -6.03 -10.17
CA LEU A 73 -12.72 -5.90 -11.04
C LEU A 73 -12.68 -6.91 -12.19
N THR A 74 -11.49 -7.18 -12.76
CA THR A 74 -11.33 -8.09 -13.90
C THR A 74 -11.39 -9.57 -13.51
N LYS A 75 -11.11 -9.90 -12.26
CA LYS A 75 -11.17 -11.28 -11.75
C LYS A 75 -12.32 -11.53 -10.77
N ALA A 76 -13.12 -10.52 -10.47
CA ALA A 76 -14.22 -10.55 -9.52
C ALA A 76 -13.85 -11.21 -8.17
N LYS A 77 -12.64 -10.93 -7.64
CA LYS A 77 -12.12 -11.56 -6.42
C LYS A 77 -11.27 -10.62 -5.57
N SER A 78 -11.20 -10.91 -4.27
CA SER A 78 -10.26 -10.24 -3.35
C SER A 78 -8.81 -10.65 -3.63
N LEU A 79 -7.88 -9.69 -3.59
CA LEU A 79 -6.46 -9.89 -3.89
C LEU A 79 -5.57 -9.92 -2.64
N ALA A 80 -5.92 -9.12 -1.64
CA ALA A 80 -5.27 -9.10 -0.34
C ALA A 80 -6.18 -8.41 0.67
N LYS A 81 -6.04 -8.77 1.94
CA LYS A 81 -6.72 -8.12 3.05
C LYS A 81 -5.70 -7.64 4.07
N VAL A 82 -6.01 -6.51 4.68
CA VAL A 82 -5.39 -6.00 5.89
C VAL A 82 -6.47 -6.06 6.96
N ASP A 83 -6.28 -6.97 7.91
CA ASP A 83 -7.15 -7.10 9.08
C ASP A 83 -6.59 -6.28 10.26
N ARG A 84 -5.28 -5.97 10.25
CA ARG A 84 -4.60 -5.16 11.25
C ARG A 84 -3.49 -4.33 10.62
N VAL A 85 -3.33 -3.16 11.18
CA VAL A 85 -2.23 -2.22 10.94
C VAL A 85 -0.92 -2.78 11.48
N ASP A 86 0.19 -2.55 10.77
CA ASP A 86 1.54 -2.77 11.29
C ASP A 86 2.15 -1.44 11.76
N ASP A 87 1.86 -1.07 13.02
CA ASP A 87 2.30 0.20 13.62
C ASP A 87 3.83 0.36 13.61
N ILE A 88 4.56 -0.75 13.79
CA ILE A 88 6.02 -0.74 13.86
C ILE A 88 6.60 -0.42 12.49
N GLU A 89 6.14 -1.09 11.44
CA GLU A 89 6.60 -0.80 10.08
C GLU A 89 6.09 0.55 9.58
N ALA A 90 4.87 0.97 9.94
CA ALA A 90 4.34 2.28 9.60
C ALA A 90 5.17 3.42 10.21
N THR A 91 5.52 3.31 11.49
CA THR A 91 6.41 4.27 12.17
C THR A 91 7.79 4.28 11.52
N ALA A 92 8.38 3.11 11.29
CA ALA A 92 9.69 3.02 10.66
C ALA A 92 9.70 3.60 9.23
N PHE A 93 8.62 3.41 8.46
CA PHE A 93 8.46 4.01 7.14
C PHE A 93 8.35 5.53 7.23
N ALA A 94 7.51 6.04 8.15
CA ALA A 94 7.32 7.46 8.37
C ALA A 94 8.63 8.16 8.78
N ASP A 95 9.42 7.55 9.65
CA ASP A 95 10.72 8.08 10.07
C ASP A 95 11.73 8.14 8.91
N ARG A 96 11.81 7.08 8.09
CA ARG A 96 12.64 7.09 6.87
C ARG A 96 12.21 8.20 5.92
N LEU A 97 10.91 8.29 5.63
CA LEU A 97 10.34 9.31 4.75
C LEU A 97 10.62 10.73 5.27
N ARG A 98 10.43 10.96 6.58
CA ARG A 98 10.72 12.23 7.25
C ARG A 98 12.20 12.59 7.12
N GLY A 99 13.09 11.63 7.34
CA GLY A 99 14.52 11.81 7.16
C GLY A 99 14.87 12.26 5.74
N HIS A 100 14.32 11.60 4.72
CA HIS A 100 14.53 11.98 3.32
C HIS A 100 14.00 13.37 2.99
N LEU A 101 12.77 13.69 3.43
CA LEU A 101 12.15 15.00 3.20
C LEU A 101 12.91 16.14 3.90
N THR A 102 13.47 15.88 5.08
CA THR A 102 14.18 16.90 5.87
C THR A 102 15.58 17.16 5.31
N THR A 103 16.28 16.11 4.88
CA THR A 103 17.68 16.20 4.43
C THR A 103 17.82 16.47 2.94
N GLY A 104 16.77 16.23 2.15
CA GLY A 104 16.83 16.22 0.69
C GLY A 104 17.64 15.05 0.11
N ALA A 105 18.06 14.09 0.95
CA ALA A 105 18.90 12.97 0.53
C ALA A 105 18.05 11.83 -0.04
N TYR A 106 17.90 11.77 -1.37
CA TYR A 106 17.18 10.71 -2.09
C TYR A 106 18.14 9.75 -2.77
N ALA A 107 18.72 8.84 -1.99
CA ALA A 107 19.59 7.80 -2.55
C ALA A 107 18.81 6.88 -3.50
N VAL A 108 19.42 6.54 -4.63
CA VAL A 108 18.88 5.51 -5.53
C VAL A 108 19.00 4.14 -4.85
N GLN A 109 17.88 3.66 -4.32
CA GLN A 109 17.80 2.46 -3.51
C GLN A 109 16.57 1.63 -3.92
N PRO A 110 16.65 0.85 -5.02
CA PRO A 110 15.61 -0.12 -5.34
C PRO A 110 15.48 -1.17 -4.24
N ASP A 111 14.36 -1.90 -4.22
CA ASP A 111 14.20 -3.06 -3.35
C ASP A 111 15.26 -4.13 -3.64
N ARG A 112 15.54 -5.01 -2.68
CA ARG A 112 16.57 -6.07 -2.82
C ARG A 112 16.40 -6.94 -4.06
N GLY A 113 15.15 -7.18 -4.47
CA GLY A 113 14.82 -7.93 -5.69
C GLY A 113 14.91 -7.09 -6.97
N GLU A 114 15.27 -5.81 -6.87
CA GLU A 114 15.29 -4.82 -7.94
C GLU A 114 13.99 -4.78 -8.76
N LYS A 115 12.85 -5.13 -8.15
CA LYS A 115 11.56 -5.26 -8.85
C LYS A 115 11.15 -3.94 -9.49
N VAL A 116 11.43 -2.82 -8.82
CA VAL A 116 11.16 -1.48 -9.35
C VAL A 116 11.87 -1.20 -10.67
N CYS A 117 13.05 -1.78 -10.91
CA CYS A 117 13.81 -1.58 -12.13
C CYS A 117 13.11 -2.15 -13.37
N ALA A 118 12.15 -3.07 -13.22
CA ALA A 118 11.41 -3.67 -14.32
C ALA A 118 10.31 -2.75 -14.91
N TYR A 119 9.94 -1.68 -14.20
CA TYR A 119 8.85 -0.78 -14.61
C TYR A 119 9.15 0.71 -14.35
N CYS A 120 10.33 1.05 -13.84
CA CYS A 120 10.73 2.43 -13.59
C CYS A 120 11.28 3.07 -14.86
N ASP A 121 10.67 4.17 -15.31
CA ASP A 121 11.08 4.88 -16.53
C ASP A 121 12.40 5.66 -16.38
N CYS A 122 12.96 5.72 -15.16
CA CYS A 122 14.19 6.44 -14.88
C CYS A 122 15.47 5.64 -15.21
N GLU A 123 15.39 4.52 -15.95
CA GLU A 123 16.53 3.61 -16.22
C GLU A 123 17.77 4.33 -16.80
N LEU A 124 17.56 5.33 -17.66
CA LEU A 124 18.64 6.10 -18.29
C LEU A 124 19.42 6.96 -17.29
N MET A 125 18.75 7.49 -16.27
CA MET A 125 19.33 8.33 -15.21
C MET A 125 19.78 7.52 -14.00
N CYS A 126 19.13 6.37 -13.78
CA CYS A 126 19.42 5.47 -12.69
C CYS A 126 20.83 4.90 -12.83
N ARG A 127 21.62 5.04 -11.75
CA ARG A 127 22.95 4.46 -11.64
C ARG A 127 22.94 3.09 -10.94
N LYS A 128 21.83 2.36 -11.00
CA LYS A 128 21.64 1.00 -10.48
C LYS A 128 20.75 0.16 -11.41
N GLY A 129 20.71 -1.15 -11.17
CA GLY A 129 19.82 -2.10 -11.85
C GLY A 129 20.43 -2.81 -13.06
N ALA A 130 19.61 -3.67 -13.67
CA ALA A 130 19.99 -4.58 -14.75
C ALA A 130 20.72 -3.91 -15.93
N ARG A 131 20.39 -2.66 -16.27
CA ARG A 131 21.07 -1.92 -17.34
C ARG A 131 22.58 -1.85 -17.16
N LEU A 132 23.01 -1.46 -15.96
CA LEU A 132 24.44 -1.31 -15.65
C LEU A 132 25.13 -2.66 -15.49
N GLN A 133 24.44 -3.65 -14.93
CA GLN A 133 24.95 -5.02 -14.83
C GLN A 133 25.25 -5.60 -16.21
N ARG A 134 24.43 -5.31 -17.24
CA ARG A 134 24.71 -5.71 -18.63
C ARG A 134 25.98 -5.04 -19.18
N LYS A 135 26.18 -3.75 -18.90
CA LYS A 135 27.37 -3.00 -19.38
C LYS A 135 28.67 -3.48 -18.75
N GLN A 136 28.64 -4.04 -17.54
CA GLN A 136 29.83 -4.56 -16.87
C GLN A 136 30.25 -5.96 -17.35
N ARG A 137 29.39 -6.66 -18.10
CA ARG A 137 29.61 -8.04 -18.55
C ARG A 137 30.04 -8.16 -20.01
N GLY A 138 30.05 -7.06 -20.77
CA GLY A 138 30.55 -6.99 -22.13
C GLY A 138 31.76 -6.08 -22.20
#